data_AF-A0A699S9G2-F1
#
_entry.id   AF-A0A699S9G2-F1
#
_cell.length_a   1.000
_cell.length_b   1.000
_cell.length_c   1.000
_cell.angle_alpha   90.00
_cell.angle_beta   90.00
_cell.angle_gamma   90.00
#
_symmetry.space_group_name_H-M   'P 1'
#
loop_
_entity.id
_entity.type
_entity.pdbx_description
1 polymer ?
#
loop_
_entity_poly.entity_id
_entity_poly.type
_entity_poly.pdbx_seq_one_letter_code
_entity_poly.pdbx_strand_id
1 'polypeptide(L)' 'MFDWGDKQEAAFQLLKQKLCSGPILALPEGAKDFVAYCDASHKGSGAVLMQREKTKTKKPENLKKEDVG' A
#
# COMPACT_ATOMS: atom_id res chain seq x y z
N MET A 1 2.28 25.06 -16.95
CA MET A 1 3.09 23.93 -17.44
C MET A 1 3.85 23.41 -16.23
N PHE A 2 3.78 22.11 -15.94
CA PHE A 2 4.61 21.54 -14.89
C PHE A 2 5.91 21.11 -15.52
N ASP A 3 7.02 21.64 -15.02
CA ASP A 3 8.34 21.32 -15.54
C ASP A 3 8.83 20.00 -14.94
N TRP A 4 9.03 19.02 -15.82
CA TRP A 4 9.70 17.77 -15.49
C TRP A 4 11.20 17.95 -15.70
N GLY A 5 11.92 18.24 -14.61
CA GLY A 5 13.36 18.37 -14.62
C GLY A 5 14.06 17.25 -13.87
N ASP A 6 15.36 17.39 -13.70
CA ASP A 6 16.22 16.36 -13.10
C ASP A 6 15.79 15.95 -11.69
N LYS A 7 15.25 16.89 -10.90
CA LYS A 7 14.78 16.62 -9.54
C LYS A 7 13.53 15.73 -9.54
N GLN A 8 12.60 15.98 -10.46
CA GLN A 8 11.37 15.19 -10.62
C GLN A 8 11.69 13.79 -11.12
N GLU A 9 12.57 13.70 -12.13
CA GLU A 9 13.03 12.41 -12.65
C GLU A 9 13.76 11.60 -11.56
N ALA A 10 14.68 12.20 -10.81
CA ALA A 10 15.38 11.52 -9.74
C ALA A 10 14.43 11.00 -8.64
N ALA A 11 13.43 11.81 -8.25
CA ALA A 11 12.42 11.38 -7.28
C ALA A 11 11.56 10.22 -7.82
N PHE A 12 11.19 10.26 -9.10
CA PHE A 12 10.41 9.19 -9.74
C PHE A 12 11.20 7.89 -9.86
N GLN A 13 12.49 7.96 -10.23
CA GLN A 13 13.37 6.80 -10.26
C GLN A 13 13.57 6.19 -8.88
N LEU A 14 13.75 7.04 -7.85
CA LEU A 14 13.81 6.58 -6.47
C LEU A 14 12.51 5.87 -6.06
N LEU A 15 11.34 6.40 -6.42
CA LEU A 15 10.06 5.79 -6.12
C LEU A 15 9.93 4.40 -6.76
N LYS A 16 10.27 4.28 -8.05
CA LYS A 16 10.29 2.98 -8.74
C LYS A 16 11.23 1.99 -8.04
N GLN A 17 12.43 2.43 -7.68
CA GLN A 17 13.41 1.59 -6.98
C GLN A 17 12.90 1.11 -5.62
N LYS A 18 12.18 1.96 -4.87
CA LYS A 18 11.58 1.59 -3.59
C LYS A 18 10.44 0.59 -3.75
N LEU A 19 9.55 0.80 -4.72
CA LEU A 19 8.43 -0.10 -5.02
C LEU A 19 8.88 -1.50 -5.45
N CYS A 20 10.02 -1.59 -6.15
CA CYS A 20 10.59 -2.85 -6.62
C CYS A 20 11.57 -3.50 -5.61
N SER A 21 11.62 -3.00 -4.38
CA SER A 21 12.51 -3.51 -3.33
C SER A 21 11.74 -3.88 -2.07
N GLY A 22 12.33 -4.71 -1.21
CA GLY A 22 11.79 -4.95 0.12
C GLY A 22 11.77 -3.65 0.95
N PRO A 23 10.80 -3.45 1.87
CA PRO A 23 9.76 -4.39 2.32
C PRO A 23 8.46 -4.34 1.49
N ILE A 24 8.38 -3.51 0.44
CA ILE A 24 7.15 -3.37 -0.36
C ILE A 24 6.96 -4.62 -1.23
N LEU A 25 8.01 -5.02 -1.95
CA LEU A 25 8.06 -6.31 -2.61
C LEU A 25 8.65 -7.34 -1.64
N ALA A 26 7.81 -7.83 -0.73
CA ALA A 26 8.19 -8.84 0.25
C ALA A 26 7.83 -10.25 -0.21
N LEU A 27 8.52 -11.25 0.36
CA LEU A 27 8.12 -12.64 0.21
C LEU A 27 6.76 -12.87 0.88
N PRO A 28 5.88 -13.67 0.26
CA PRO A 28 4.56 -13.95 0.80
C PRO A 28 4.66 -14.74 2.12
N GLU A 29 3.92 -14.33 3.14
CA GLU A 29 3.75 -15.17 4.34
C GLU A 29 2.68 -16.22 4.07
N GLY A 30 3.04 -17.51 4.05
CA GLY A 30 2.18 -18.57 3.47
C GLY A 30 0.78 -18.78 4.10
N ALA A 31 0.49 -18.18 5.25
CA ALA A 31 -0.78 -18.33 5.96
C ALA A 31 -1.73 -17.12 5.84
N LYS A 32 -1.40 -16.08 5.06
CA LYS A 32 -2.34 -14.94 4.86
C LYS A 32 -2.88 -14.88 3.45
N ASP A 33 -4.12 -14.45 3.36
CA ASP A 33 -4.82 -14.23 2.10
C ASP A 33 -4.22 -13.08 1.29
N PHE A 34 -4.44 -13.16 -0.03
CA PHE A 34 -4.13 -12.10 -0.98
C PHE A 34 -5.40 -11.43 -1.46
N VAL A 35 -5.28 -10.15 -1.80
CA VAL A 35 -6.32 -9.35 -2.45
C VAL A 35 -5.74 -8.80 -3.75
N ALA A 36 -6.43 -9.05 -4.86
CA ALA A 36 -6.12 -8.45 -6.15
C ALA A 36 -6.94 -7.18 -6.33
N TYR A 37 -6.26 -6.08 -6.63
CA TYR A 37 -6.87 -4.82 -7.02
C TYR A 37 -6.64 -4.64 -8.51
N CYS A 38 -7.72 -4.68 -9.28
CA CYS A 38 -7.66 -4.57 -10.73
C CYS A 38 -8.36 -3.28 -11.17
N ASP A 39 -7.78 -2.60 -12.15
CA ASP A 39 -8.40 -1.46 -12.81
C ASP A 39 -8.14 -1.52 -14.32
N ALA A 40 -9.03 -0.93 -15.11
CA ALA A 40 -8.95 -0.95 -16.56
C ALA A 40 -9.33 0.40 -17.16
N SER A 41 -8.58 0.79 -18.18
CA SER A 41 -8.83 1.95 -19.02
C SER A 41 -9.10 1.52 -20.45
N HIS A 42 -9.52 2.44 -21.31
CA HIS A 42 -9.71 2.16 -22.74
C HIS A 42 -8.43 1.70 -23.46
N LYS A 43 -7.24 1.98 -22.90
CA LYS A 43 -5.95 1.61 -23.50
C LYS A 43 -5.34 0.34 -22.91
N GLY A 44 -5.82 -0.12 -21.75
CA GLY A 44 -5.22 -1.27 -21.09
C GLY A 44 -5.69 -1.47 -19.66
N SER A 45 -5.39 -2.66 -19.14
CA SER A 45 -5.71 -3.12 -17.80
C SER A 45 -4.46 -3.21 -16.92
N GLY A 46 -4.60 -2.98 -15.63
CA GLY A 46 -3.56 -3.16 -14.63
C GLY A 46 -4.11 -3.87 -13.38
N ALA A 47 -3.22 -4.56 -12.65
CA ALA A 47 -3.57 -5.19 -11.39
C ALA A 47 -2.42 -5.12 -10.39
N VAL A 48 -2.76 -5.05 -9.10
CA VAL A 48 -1.83 -5.13 -7.97
C VAL A 48 -2.30 -6.25 -7.04
N LEU A 49 -1.43 -7.22 -6.76
CA LEU A 49 -1.67 -8.27 -5.77
C LEU A 49 -1.05 -7.84 -4.43
N MET A 50 -1.87 -7.70 -3.39
CA MET A 50 -1.43 -7.31 -2.06
C MET A 50 -1.78 -8.37 -1.03
N GLN A 51 -0.84 -8.69 -0.14
CA GLN A 51 -1.10 -9.59 0.99
C GLN A 51 -1.79 -8.82 2.12
N ARG A 52 -2.86 -9.37 2.70
CA ARG A 52 -3.59 -8.70 3.78
C ARG A 52 -2.70 -8.60 5.02
N GLU A 53 -2.45 -7.38 5.51
CA GLU A 53 -1.79 -7.21 6.80
C GLU A 53 -2.70 -7.62 7.96
N LYS A 54 -2.13 -8.20 9.02
CA LYS A 54 -2.84 -8.33 10.29
C LYS A 54 -2.98 -6.93 10.86
N THR A 55 -4.17 -6.34 10.80
CA THR A 55 -4.49 -5.14 11.58
C THR A 55 -4.25 -5.48 13.04
N LYS A 56 -3.11 -5.09 13.60
CA LYS A 56 -2.98 -4.96 15.05
C LYS A 56 -3.78 -3.71 15.40
N THR A 57 -5.10 -3.86 15.52
CA THR A 57 -5.94 -2.88 16.19
C THR A 57 -5.40 -2.74 17.60
N LYS A 58 -4.51 -1.77 17.82
CA LYS A 58 -4.27 -1.29 19.18
C LYS A 58 -5.59 -0.66 19.61
N LYS A 59 -6.34 -1.35 20.45
CA LYS A 59 -7.42 -0.73 21.22
C LYS A 59 -6.81 0.50 21.88
N PRO A 60 -7.35 1.72 21.70
CA PRO A 60 -6.92 2.83 22.53
C PRO A 60 -7.17 2.42 23.99
N GLU A 61 -6.14 2.53 24.82
CA GLU A 61 -6.12 2.00 26.20
C GLU A 61 -7.09 2.72 27.16
N ASN A 62 -7.87 3.69 26.65
CA ASN A 62 -8.61 4.65 27.48
C ASN A 62 -10.11 4.77 27.13
N LEU A 63 -10.73 3.78 26.48
CA LEU A 63 -12.18 3.82 26.28
C LEU A 63 -12.88 3.45 27.61
N LYS A 64 -13.08 4.44 28.48
CA LYS A 64 -14.04 4.33 29.59
C LYS A 64 -15.40 4.04 28.99
N LYS A 65 -16.06 2.98 29.47
CA LYS A 65 -17.47 2.77 29.18
C LYS A 65 -18.20 3.97 29.81
N GLU A 66 -18.77 4.83 28.98
CA GLU A 66 -19.78 5.76 29.48
C GLU A 66 -21.00 4.91 29.86
N ASP A 67 -21.44 5.10 31.10
CA ASP A 67 -22.53 4.36 31.71
C ASP A 67 -23.82 4.58 30.90
N VAL A 68 -24.45 3.46 30.53
CA VAL A 68 -25.78 3.44 29.96
C VAL A 68 -26.75 3.92 31.04
N GLY A 69 -27.37 5.07 30.81
CA GLY A 69 -28.62 5.50 31.45
C GLY A 69 -29.79 5.30 30.50
#